data_AF-A0A9Q9C7H3-F1
#
_entry.id   AF-A0A9Q9C7H3-F1
#
_cell.length_a   1.000
_cell.length_b   1.000
_cell.length_c   1.000
_cell.angle_alpha   90.00
_cell.angle_beta   90.00
_cell.angle_gamma   90.00
#
_symmetry.space_group_name_H-M   'P 1'
#
loop_
_entity.id
_entity.type
_entity.pdbx_description
1 polymer ?
#
loop_
_entity_poly.entity_id
_entity_poly.type
_entity_poly.pdbx_seq_one_letter_code
_entity_poly.pdbx_strand_id
1 'polypeptide(L)'
;MDITDAEESDVELIELQGEVENMDAFDGRLDKELVQLEFGTCVLHGRKVHKEFCVLEADICNEKPCLRVIKRIKCVYLFDKPPRYRRPSSSKDI
;
A
#
# COMPACT_ATOMS: atom_id res chain seq x y z
N MET A 1 -30.87 -8.05 -4.52
CA MET A 1 -29.58 -8.74 -4.73
C MET A 1 -28.67 -8.21 -3.65
N ASP A 2 -28.74 -8.84 -2.48
CA ASP A 2 -27.95 -8.43 -1.32
C ASP A 2 -26.50 -8.71 -1.64
N ILE A 3 -25.74 -7.64 -1.84
CA ILE A 3 -24.28 -7.69 -1.89
C ILE A 3 -23.88 -7.89 -0.42
N THR A 4 -23.93 -9.15 0.01
CA THR A 4 -23.38 -9.62 1.27
C THR A 4 -22.01 -8.98 1.49
N ASP A 5 -21.82 -8.43 2.69
CA ASP A 5 -20.59 -7.87 3.21
C ASP A 5 -19.37 -8.62 2.67
N ALA A 6 -18.81 -8.11 1.57
CA ALA A 6 -17.58 -8.64 1.03
C ALA A 6 -16.51 -8.38 2.08
N GLU A 7 -16.04 -9.49 2.64
CA GLU A 7 -14.88 -9.70 3.50
C GLU A 7 -13.83 -8.60 3.30
N GLU A 8 -13.20 -8.14 4.39
CA GLU A 8 -12.05 -7.25 4.30
C GLU A 8 -11.11 -7.77 3.20
N SER A 9 -10.88 -6.94 2.17
CA SER A 9 -10.03 -7.33 1.06
C SER A 9 -8.68 -7.75 1.62
N ASP A 10 -8.24 -8.96 1.27
CA ASP A 10 -6.90 -9.52 1.48
C ASP A 10 -5.77 -8.71 0.82
N VAL A 11 -6.13 -7.64 0.09
CA VAL A 11 -5.23 -6.78 -0.66
C VAL A 11 -5.26 -5.40 -0.04
N GLU A 12 -4.06 -4.90 0.24
CA GLU A 12 -3.85 -3.57 0.78
C GLU A 12 -3.30 -2.66 -0.29
N LEU A 13 -3.83 -1.44 -0.37
CA LEU A 13 -3.32 -0.43 -1.29
C LEU A 13 -2.49 0.58 -0.51
N ILE A 14 -1.22 0.67 -0.88
CA ILE A 14 -0.27 1.67 -0.40
C ILE A 14 -0.07 2.69 -1.52
N GLU A 15 -0.23 3.97 -1.20
CA GLU A 15 0.06 5.07 -2.12
C GLU A 15 1.21 5.89 -1.56
N LEU A 16 2.30 5.98 -2.32
CA LEU A 16 3.53 6.72 -1.96
C LEU A 16 3.65 7.96 -2.85
N GLN A 17 3.83 9.13 -2.26
CA GLN A 17 4.14 10.33 -3.02
C GLN A 17 5.66 10.40 -3.29
N GLY A 18 6.08 9.77 -4.38
CA GLY A 18 7.48 9.71 -4.81
C GLY A 18 7.69 8.56 -5.79
N GLU A 19 8.86 8.53 -6.43
CA GLU A 19 9.27 7.39 -7.24
C GLU A 19 9.94 6.36 -6.35
N VAL A 20 9.57 5.09 -6.50
CA VAL A 20 10.37 4.01 -5.94
C VAL A 20 11.37 3.59 -7.01
N GLU A 21 12.62 4.02 -6.84
CA GLU A 21 13.68 3.86 -7.85
C GLU A 21 13.95 2.39 -8.21
N ASN A 22 13.70 1.47 -7.27
CA ASN A 22 13.83 0.03 -7.52
C ASN A 22 12.83 -0.76 -6.67
N MET A 23 11.81 -1.34 -7.32
CA MET A 23 10.82 -2.18 -6.64
C MET A 23 11.39 -3.49 -6.12
N ASP A 24 12.40 -4.05 -6.78
CA ASP A 24 13.06 -5.28 -6.32
C ASP A 24 13.89 -5.03 -5.05
N ALA A 25 14.27 -3.77 -4.80
CA ALA A 25 14.97 -3.34 -3.59
C ALA A 25 14.03 -2.75 -2.51
N PHE A 26 12.72 -2.80 -2.71
CA PHE A 26 11.76 -2.26 -1.76
C PHE A 26 11.68 -3.16 -0.52
N ASP A 27 12.26 -2.69 0.59
CA ASP A 27 12.34 -3.39 1.88
C ASP A 27 11.34 -2.86 2.92
N GLY A 28 10.37 -2.05 2.47
CA GLY A 28 9.40 -1.38 3.33
C GLY A 28 8.49 -2.33 4.10
N ARG A 29 8.35 -2.12 5.41
CA ARG A 29 7.43 -2.86 6.29
C ARG A 29 6.28 -1.96 6.74
N LEU A 30 5.05 -2.39 6.51
CA LEU A 30 3.86 -1.64 6.91
C LEU A 30 3.43 -1.99 8.35
N ASP A 31 3.46 -1.01 9.24
CA ASP A 31 2.72 -1.02 10.50
C ASP A 31 1.35 -0.38 10.27
N LYS A 32 0.29 -1.19 10.33
CA LYS A 32 -1.10 -0.77 10.07
C LYS A 32 -1.72 -0.01 11.23
N GLU A 33 -1.28 -0.30 12.46
CA GLU A 33 -1.83 0.31 13.67
C GLU A 33 -1.36 1.76 13.75
N LEU A 34 -0.07 1.99 13.52
CA LEU A 34 0.54 3.31 13.53
C LEU A 34 0.45 4.03 12.17
N VAL A 35 0.06 3.30 11.12
CA VAL A 35 0.08 3.75 9.72
C VAL A 35 1.46 4.28 9.35
N GLN A 36 2.46 3.43 9.50
CA GLN A 36 3.86 3.72 9.23
C GLN A 36 4.43 2.75 8.22
N LEU A 37 5.22 3.26 7.27
CA LEU A 37 6.01 2.44 6.36
C LEU A 37 7.47 2.58 6.77
N GLU A 38 8.01 1.51 7.34
CA GLU A 38 9.35 1.46 7.88
C GLU A 38 10.34 0.92 6.86
N PHE A 39 11.42 1.68 6.63
CA PHE A 39 12.59 1.27 5.86
C PHE A 39 13.77 1.13 6.81
N GLY A 40 14.91 0.57 6.39
CA GLY A 40 16.09 0.44 7.25
C GLY A 40 16.56 1.77 7.88
N THR A 41 16.54 2.86 7.10
CA THR A 41 17.11 4.16 7.48
C THR A 41 16.07 5.23 7.84
N CYS A 42 14.81 5.04 7.46
CA CYS A 42 13.77 6.05 7.63
C CYS A 42 12.39 5.43 7.88
N VAL A 43 11.46 6.28 8.29
CA VAL A 43 10.04 5.94 8.45
C VAL A 43 9.20 6.98 7.71
N LEU A 44 8.23 6.51 6.93
CA LEU A 44 7.17 7.35 6.38
C LEU A 44 5.94 7.26 7.29
N HIS A 45 5.42 8.41 7.69
CA HIS A 45 4.15 8.47 8.41
C HIS A 45 3.02 8.72 7.43
N GLY A 46 2.03 7.84 7.45
CA GLY A 46 0.88 7.92 6.56
C GLY A 46 -0.42 8.24 7.29
N ARG A 47 -1.51 8.01 6.57
CA ARG A 47 -2.88 8.07 7.06
C ARG A 47 -3.75 7.07 6.28
N LYS A 48 -4.75 6.50 6.96
CA LYS A 48 -5.76 5.67 6.31
C LYS A 48 -6.83 6.58 5.71
N VAL A 49 -7.08 6.43 4.40
CA VAL A 49 -8.08 7.19 3.67
C VAL A 49 -9.17 6.23 3.20
N HIS A 50 -10.43 6.55 3.46
CA HIS A 50 -11.57 5.78 2.94
C HIS A 50 -11.86 6.23 1.51
N LYS A 51 -11.53 5.37 0.54
CA LYS A 51 -11.68 5.61 -0.89
C LYS A 51 -11.82 4.27 -1.58
N GLU A 52 -12.82 4.15 -2.44
CA GLU A 52 -13.14 2.89 -3.12
C GLU A 52 -12.36 2.76 -4.43
N PHE A 53 -11.69 1.63 -4.62
CA PHE A 53 -10.99 1.26 -5.84
C PHE A 53 -11.41 -0.14 -6.29
N CYS A 54 -11.42 -0.36 -7.60
CA CYS A 54 -11.59 -1.67 -8.20
C CYS A 54 -10.30 -2.06 -8.92
N VAL A 55 -9.77 -3.25 -8.61
CA VAL A 55 -8.70 -3.85 -9.41
C VAL A 55 -9.38 -4.61 -10.55
N LEU A 56 -9.00 -4.27 -11.78
CA LEU A 56 -9.52 -4.86 -13.00
C LEU A 56 -8.48 -5.77 -13.62
N GLU A 57 -8.91 -6.94 -14.03
CA GLU A 57 -8.13 -7.85 -14.87
C GLU A 57 -8.69 -7.82 -16.29
N ALA A 58 -7.80 -7.70 -17.27
CA ALA A 58 -8.14 -7.84 -18.67
C ALA A 58 -8.23 -9.33 -19.04
N ASP A 59 -9.30 -9.72 -19.69
CA ASP A 59 -9.60 -11.11 -20.05
C ASP A 59 -10.24 -11.18 -21.45
N ILE A 60 -10.44 -12.39 -21.97
CA ILE A 60 -11.14 -12.64 -23.23
C ILE A 60 -12.35 -13.53 -22.96
N CYS A 61 -13.53 -12.94 -23.13
CA CYS A 61 -14.81 -13.61 -22.93
C CYS A 61 -15.49 -13.75 -24.30
N ASN A 62 -15.72 -14.99 -24.76
CA ASN A 62 -16.33 -15.26 -26.08
C ASN A 62 -15.60 -14.53 -27.22
N GLU A 63 -14.27 -14.66 -27.29
CA GLU A 63 -13.40 -14.03 -28.29
C GLU A 63 -13.37 -12.49 -28.26
N LYS A 64 -13.99 -11.85 -27.26
CA LYS A 64 -14.01 -10.39 -27.10
C LYS A 64 -13.23 -9.96 -25.85
N PRO A 65 -12.45 -8.86 -25.94
CA PRO A 65 -11.84 -8.26 -24.77
C PRO A 65 -12.90 -7.91 -23.72
N CYS A 66 -12.71 -8.35 -22.49
CA CYS A 66 -13.56 -8.06 -21.34
C CYS A 66 -12.70 -7.58 -20.16
N LEU A 67 -13.31 -6.82 -19.25
CA LEU A 67 -12.71 -6.42 -17.99
C LEU A 67 -13.50 -7.05 -16.85
N ARG A 68 -12.80 -7.72 -15.94
CA ARG A 68 -13.40 -8.33 -14.75
C ARG A 68 -12.88 -7.62 -13.50
N VAL A 69 -13.79 -7.25 -12.60
CA VAL A 69 -13.41 -6.78 -11.25
C VAL A 69 -12.93 -8.00 -10.46
N ILE A 70 -11.65 -8.01 -10.09
CA ILE A 70 -11.05 -9.10 -9.31
C ILE A 70 -10.93 -8.77 -7.82
N LYS A 71 -10.82 -7.48 -7.46
CA LYS A 71 -10.77 -7.02 -6.07
C LYS A 71 -11.45 -5.66 -5.92
N ARG A 72 -12.04 -5.43 -4.74
CA ARG A 72 -12.58 -4.13 -4.31
C ARG A 72 -11.85 -3.69 -3.05
N ILE A 73 -11.25 -2.52 -3.09
CA ILE A 73 -10.45 -1.96 -2.01
C ILE A 73 -11.19 -0.75 -1.46
N LYS A 74 -11.53 -0.75 -0.17
CA LYS A 74 -12.31 0.31 0.48
C LYS A 74 -11.45 1.36 1.18
N CYS A 75 -10.16 1.07 1.38
CA CYS A 75 -9.25 1.98 2.07
C CYS A 75 -7.84 1.94 1.48
N VAL A 76 -7.15 3.06 1.58
CA VAL A 76 -5.77 3.25 1.14
C VAL A 76 -4.92 3.73 2.30
N TYR A 77 -3.71 3.21 2.39
CA TYR A 77 -2.65 3.75 3.24
C TYR A 77 -1.85 4.76 2.42
N LEU A 78 -2.14 6.05 2.64
CA LEU A 78 -1.52 7.16 1.92
C LEU A 78 -0.31 7.70 2.70
N PHE A 79 0.84 7.74 2.04
CA PHE A 79 2.10 8.27 2.54
C PHE A 79 2.51 9.49 1.71
N ASP A 80 1.99 10.65 2.10
CA ASP A 80 2.13 11.95 1.45
C ASP A 80 3.10 12.90 2.18
N LYS A 81 3.82 12.38 3.18
CA LYS A 81 4.76 13.14 4.03
C LYS A 81 6.21 12.76 3.75
N PRO A 82 7.15 13.69 3.95
CA PRO A 82 8.56 13.41 3.78
C PRO A 82 9.06 12.36 4.79
N PRO A 83 10.11 11.59 4.41
CA PRO A 83 10.71 10.59 5.29
C PRO A 83 11.32 11.20 6.55
N ARG A 84 11.15 10.49 7.66
CA ARG A 84 11.86 10.77 8.92
C ARG A 84 13.01 9.80 9.09
N TYR A 85 14.22 10.30 8.95
CA TYR A 85 15.43 9.50 9.11
C TYR A 85 15.67 9.15 10.58
N ARG A 86 16.00 7.88 10.83
CA ARG A 86 16.45 7.46 12.16
C ARG A 86 17.77 8.16 12.44
N ARG A 87 17.94 8.68 13.66
CA ARG A 87 19.26 9.18 14.07
C ARG A 87 20.21 7.98 14.02
N PRO A 88 21.42 8.13 13.44
CA PRO A 88 22.43 7.12 13.64
C PRO A 88 22.56 6.94 15.15
N SER A 89 22.42 5.70 15.63
CA SER A 89 22.77 5.39 17.00
C SER A 89 24.22 5.82 17.15
N SER A 90 24.49 6.88 17.91
CA SER A 90 25.83 7.11 18.41
C SER A 90 26.19 5.82 19.13
N SER A 91 27.02 4.99 18.51
CA SER A 91 27.61 3.82 19.14
C SER A 91 28.25 4.34 20.42
N LYS A 92 27.57 4.13 21.54
CA LYS A 92 28.20 4.23 22.84
C LYS A 92 28.92 2.90 23.04
N ASP A 93 30.20 3.04 23.35
CA ASP A 93 31.11 2.04 23.93
C ASP A 93 31.52 0.92 22.95
N ILE A 94 32.80 0.73 22.58
CA ILE A 94 34.03 0.59 23.39
C ILE A 94 35.21 1.30 22.71
#